data_AF-A0A966DFW5-F1
#
_entry.id   AF-A0A966DFW5-F1
#
_cell.length_a   1.000
_cell.length_b   1.000
_cell.length_c   1.000
_cell.angle_alpha   90.00
_cell.angle_beta   90.00
_cell.angle_gamma   90.00
#
_symmetry.space_group_name_H-M   'P 1'
#
loop_
_entity.id
_entity.type
_entity.pdbx_description
1 polymer ?
#
loop_
_entity_poly.entity_id
_entity_poly.type
_entity_poly.pdbx_seq_one_letter_code
_entity_poly.pdbx_strand_id
1 'polypeptide(L)'
;MARIYGADINIIYRALLKTKPGMMLTYAYMSKLVDRDIATSGDYILQSARTRAKVEKGVLFRAVNKMGLERLTDHGMIKASRTYVVSAHRQAKSAIETLGCVKNFEKLSEQDKNMHNASITLAKAVCYFCDPKCLDMIDEMVSIKGRALSLSEIKIAS
;
A
#
# COMPACT_ATOMS: atom_id res chain seq x y z
N MET A 1 -27.56 -9.71 11.56
CA MET A 1 -27.20 -8.65 10.61
C MET A 1 -25.93 -8.91 9.77
N ALA A 2 -25.26 -10.07 9.82
CA ALA A 2 -24.03 -10.32 9.04
C ALA A 2 -24.24 -10.88 7.61
N ARG A 3 -25.45 -11.38 7.28
CA ARG A 3 -25.74 -12.08 6.02
C ARG A 3 -25.90 -11.17 4.78
N ILE A 4 -26.27 -9.90 4.97
CA ILE A 4 -26.61 -8.99 3.86
C ILE A 4 -25.33 -8.48 3.17
N TYR A 5 -24.30 -8.14 3.94
CA TYR A 5 -23.06 -7.58 3.41
C TYR A 5 -22.29 -8.53 2.49
N GLY A 6 -22.38 -9.85 2.73
CA GLY A 6 -21.73 -10.84 1.87
C GLY A 6 -22.29 -10.87 0.45
N ALA A 7 -23.59 -10.63 0.28
CA ALA A 7 -24.22 -10.56 -1.05
C ALA A 7 -23.74 -9.30 -1.80
N ASP A 8 -23.77 -8.14 -1.14
CA ASP A 8 -23.32 -6.87 -1.71
C ASP A 8 -21.83 -6.92 -2.12
N ILE A 9 -20.97 -7.48 -1.26
CA ILE A 9 -19.55 -7.68 -1.56
C ILE A 9 -19.39 -8.52 -2.83
N ASN A 10 -20.16 -9.60 -2.98
CA ASN A 10 -20.12 -10.47 -4.16
C ASN A 10 -20.60 -9.74 -5.43
N ILE A 11 -21.63 -8.90 -5.33
CA ILE A 11 -22.13 -8.10 -6.46
C ILE A 11 -21.05 -7.12 -6.93
N ILE A 12 -20.48 -6.33 -6.01
CA ILE A 12 -19.41 -5.37 -6.33
C ILE A 12 -18.16 -6.08 -6.84
N TYR A 13 -17.75 -7.19 -6.22
CA TYR A 13 -16.62 -7.99 -6.70
C TYR A 13 -16.79 -8.44 -8.15
N ARG A 14 -17.98 -8.96 -8.52
CA ARG A 14 -18.27 -9.35 -9.90
C ARG A 14 -18.24 -8.16 -10.86
N ALA A 15 -18.73 -7.00 -10.43
CA ALA A 15 -18.65 -5.77 -11.23
C ALA A 15 -17.20 -5.34 -11.45
N LEU A 16 -16.36 -5.37 -10.40
CA LEU A 16 -14.93 -5.08 -10.50
C LEU A 16 -14.23 -5.99 -11.51
N LEU A 17 -14.48 -7.31 -11.47
CA LEU A 17 -13.83 -8.24 -12.40
C LEU A 17 -14.20 -8.01 -13.87
N LYS A 18 -15.38 -7.45 -14.14
CA LYS A 18 -15.83 -7.11 -15.50
C LYS A 18 -15.19 -5.81 -16.03
N THR A 19 -14.69 -4.95 -15.15
CA THR A 19 -14.03 -3.70 -15.55
C THR A 19 -12.72 -3.99 -16.27
N LYS A 20 -12.51 -3.42 -17.46
CA LYS A 20 -11.25 -3.58 -18.23
C LYS A 20 -10.12 -2.72 -17.64
N PRO A 21 -8.84 -3.07 -17.83
CA PRO A 21 -7.72 -2.23 -17.42
C PRO A 21 -7.85 -0.81 -17.99
N GLY A 22 -7.56 0.21 -17.17
CA GLY A 22 -7.70 1.63 -17.51
C GLY A 22 -9.14 2.16 -17.47
N MET A 23 -10.15 1.31 -17.27
CA MET A 23 -11.54 1.76 -17.13
C MET A 23 -11.89 2.07 -15.68
N MET A 24 -12.81 3.02 -15.52
CA MET A 24 -13.34 3.44 -14.24
C MET A 24 -14.73 2.86 -13.97
N LEU A 25 -14.92 2.36 -12.77
CA LEU A 25 -16.20 1.97 -12.20
C LEU A 25 -16.65 3.06 -11.23
N THR A 26 -17.73 3.78 -11.56
CA THR A 26 -18.15 4.97 -10.77
C THR A 26 -18.84 4.57 -9.47
N TYR A 27 -18.72 5.44 -8.45
CA TYR A 27 -19.45 5.25 -7.20
C TYR A 27 -20.95 5.21 -7.41
N ALA A 28 -21.51 6.08 -8.27
CA ALA A 28 -22.93 6.09 -8.58
C ALA A 28 -23.42 4.74 -9.17
N TYR A 29 -22.65 4.15 -10.07
CA TYR A 29 -22.98 2.84 -10.65
C TYR A 29 -22.93 1.74 -9.59
N MET A 30 -21.87 1.70 -8.78
CA MET A 30 -21.72 0.72 -7.72
C MET A 30 -22.82 0.85 -6.65
N SER A 31 -23.17 2.08 -6.26
CA SER A 31 -24.26 2.33 -5.31
C SER A 31 -25.60 1.80 -5.83
N LYS A 32 -25.86 1.99 -7.13
CA LYS A 32 -27.07 1.46 -7.79
C LYS A 32 -27.11 -0.07 -7.83
N LEU A 33 -25.95 -0.74 -7.92
CA LEU A 33 -25.90 -2.21 -7.96
C LEU A 33 -26.33 -2.88 -6.65
N VAL A 34 -26.13 -2.20 -5.51
CA VAL A 34 -26.42 -2.74 -4.17
C VAL A 34 -27.50 -1.95 -3.43
N ASP A 35 -28.18 -1.05 -4.14
CA ASP A 35 -29.21 -0.15 -3.60
C ASP A 35 -28.81 0.57 -2.31
N ARG A 36 -27.57 1.07 -2.29
CA ARG A 36 -26.97 1.72 -1.10
C ARG A 36 -25.86 2.67 -1.52
N ASP A 37 -25.66 3.76 -0.79
CA ASP A 37 -24.47 4.60 -0.97
C ASP A 37 -23.17 3.88 -0.56
N ILE A 38 -22.42 3.43 -1.57
CA ILE A 38 -21.12 2.75 -1.41
C ILE A 38 -19.99 3.74 -1.08
N ALA A 39 -20.14 5.03 -1.39
CA ALA A 39 -19.07 6.01 -1.25
C ALA A 39 -18.87 6.47 0.20
N THR A 40 -19.92 6.42 1.01
CA THR A 40 -19.89 6.84 2.42
C THR A 40 -20.18 5.67 3.35
N SER A 41 -21.41 5.15 3.34
CA SER A 41 -21.90 4.14 4.28
C SER A 41 -21.45 2.71 3.95
N GLY A 42 -21.01 2.47 2.71
CA GLY A 42 -20.64 1.15 2.18
C GLY A 42 -19.14 0.96 1.93
N ASP A 43 -18.26 1.80 2.46
CA ASP A 43 -16.82 1.72 2.15
C ASP A 43 -16.20 0.36 2.52
N TYR A 44 -16.62 -0.27 3.62
CA TYR A 44 -16.13 -1.62 3.99
C TYR A 44 -16.50 -2.71 2.95
N ILE A 45 -17.65 -2.58 2.26
CA ILE A 45 -18.06 -3.49 1.18
C ILE A 45 -17.07 -3.33 0.01
N LEU A 46 -16.78 -2.08 -0.33
CA LEU A 46 -15.86 -1.73 -1.40
C LEU A 46 -14.43 -2.21 -1.10
N GLN A 47 -13.94 -1.94 0.11
CA GLN A 47 -12.62 -2.38 0.56
C GLN A 47 -12.49 -3.91 0.54
N SER A 48 -13.52 -4.62 1.01
CA SER A 48 -13.56 -6.09 1.01
C SER A 48 -13.55 -6.65 -0.42
N ALA A 49 -14.40 -6.12 -1.31
CA ALA A 49 -14.46 -6.55 -2.70
C ALA A 49 -13.15 -6.26 -3.46
N ARG A 50 -12.52 -5.10 -3.23
CA ARG A 50 -11.21 -4.73 -3.81
C ARG A 50 -10.10 -5.65 -3.33
N THR A 51 -10.04 -5.90 -2.02
CA THR A 51 -9.04 -6.80 -1.42
C THR A 51 -9.16 -8.20 -2.00
N ARG A 52 -10.40 -8.69 -2.12
CA ARG A 52 -10.67 -9.98 -2.75
C ARG A 52 -10.25 -10.03 -4.22
N ALA A 53 -10.56 -9.00 -5.01
CA ALA A 53 -10.14 -8.91 -6.41
C ALA A 53 -8.61 -8.91 -6.57
N LYS A 54 -7.90 -8.23 -5.65
CA LYS A 54 -6.43 -8.23 -5.60
C LYS A 54 -5.88 -9.62 -5.29
N VAL A 55 -6.35 -10.26 -4.22
CA VAL A 55 -5.80 -11.53 -3.73
C VAL A 55 -6.14 -12.70 -4.64
N GLU A 56 -7.40 -12.82 -5.07
CA GLU A 56 -7.85 -13.99 -5.84
C GLU A 56 -7.55 -13.91 -7.34
N LYS A 57 -7.48 -12.69 -7.90
CA LYS A 57 -7.41 -12.46 -9.36
C LYS A 57 -6.27 -11.55 -9.79
N GLY A 58 -5.47 -11.03 -8.86
CA GLY A 58 -4.38 -10.10 -9.19
C GLY A 58 -4.87 -8.78 -9.79
N VAL A 59 -6.14 -8.39 -9.58
CA VAL A 59 -6.70 -7.17 -10.16
C VAL A 59 -6.62 -6.05 -9.14
N LEU A 60 -5.90 -4.97 -9.47
CA LEU A 60 -5.73 -3.82 -8.61
C LEU A 60 -6.57 -2.62 -9.07
N PHE A 61 -7.17 -1.93 -8.12
CA PHE A 61 -7.96 -0.72 -8.34
C PHE A 61 -7.40 0.44 -7.53
N ARG A 62 -7.32 1.62 -8.16
CA ARG A 62 -7.02 2.89 -7.51
C ARG A 62 -8.31 3.69 -7.34
N ALA A 63 -8.48 4.31 -6.18
CA ALA A 63 -9.56 5.25 -5.97
C ALA A 63 -9.28 6.55 -6.71
N VAL A 64 -10.26 7.04 -7.46
CA VAL A 64 -10.24 8.36 -8.08
C VAL A 64 -11.24 9.23 -7.33
N ASN A 65 -10.72 10.30 -6.74
CA ASN A 65 -11.45 11.14 -5.78
C ASN A 65 -12.82 11.55 -6.32
N LYS A 66 -13.86 11.28 -5.53
CA LYS A 66 -15.28 11.59 -5.82
C LYS A 66 -15.85 10.96 -7.11
N MET A 67 -15.09 10.15 -7.83
CA MET A 67 -15.54 9.56 -9.10
C MET A 67 -15.81 8.06 -8.98
N GLY A 68 -14.83 7.29 -8.48
CA GLY A 68 -14.97 5.84 -8.39
C GLY A 68 -13.64 5.11 -8.27
N LEU A 69 -13.59 3.91 -8.84
CA LEU A 69 -12.43 3.04 -8.86
C LEU A 69 -11.95 2.79 -10.29
N GLU A 70 -10.70 3.11 -10.58
CA GLU A 70 -10.06 2.81 -11.84
C GLU A 70 -9.27 1.50 -11.73
N ARG A 71 -9.52 0.55 -12.65
CA ARG A 71 -8.69 -0.66 -12.74
C ARG A 71 -7.32 -0.27 -13.28
N LEU A 72 -6.26 -0.56 -12.53
CA LEU A 72 -4.91 -0.25 -12.95
C LEU A 72 -4.48 -1.14 -14.13
N THR A 73 -3.81 -0.52 -15.10
CA THR A 73 -2.98 -1.21 -16.09
C THR A 73 -1.66 -1.65 -15.45
N ASP A 74 -0.90 -2.52 -16.11
CA ASP A 74 0.40 -2.99 -15.60
C ASP A 74 1.35 -1.82 -15.30
N HIS A 75 1.44 -0.85 -16.22
CA HIS A 75 2.18 0.38 -16.01
C HIS A 75 1.64 1.22 -14.84
N GLY A 76 0.32 1.25 -14.66
CA GLY A 76 -0.32 1.85 -13.49
C GLY A 76 0.07 1.16 -12.18
N MET A 77 0.23 -0.18 -12.19
CA MET A 77 0.68 -0.94 -11.01
C MET A 77 2.15 -0.64 -10.67
N ILE A 78 3.03 -0.53 -11.67
CA ILE A 78 4.43 -0.14 -11.48
C ILE A 78 4.52 1.27 -10.88
N LYS A 79 3.73 2.23 -11.39
CA LYS A 79 3.69 3.58 -10.80
C LYS A 79 3.14 3.58 -9.38
N ALA A 80 2.12 2.76 -9.12
CA ALA A 80 1.53 2.64 -7.78
C ALA A 80 2.53 2.05 -6.77
N SER A 81 3.38 1.09 -7.18
CA SER A 81 4.37 0.48 -6.28
C SER A 81 5.37 1.51 -5.74
N ARG A 82 5.83 2.45 -6.57
CA ARG A 82 6.70 3.57 -6.13
C ARG A 82 6.05 4.41 -5.02
N THR A 83 4.74 4.62 -5.10
CA THR A 83 4.01 5.38 -4.07
C THR A 83 4.02 4.66 -2.72
N TYR A 84 3.95 3.32 -2.71
CA TYR A 84 4.06 2.54 -1.48
C TYR A 84 5.46 2.63 -0.86
N VAL A 85 6.52 2.64 -1.66
CA VAL A 85 7.89 2.82 -1.17
C VAL A 85 8.06 4.20 -0.52
N VAL A 86 7.56 5.26 -1.18
CA VAL A 86 7.57 6.62 -0.60
C VAL A 86 6.77 6.68 0.69
N SER A 87 5.62 6.00 0.77
CA SER A 87 4.83 5.92 2.00
C SER A 87 5.58 5.20 3.12
N ALA A 88 6.24 4.08 2.81
CA ALA A 88 7.05 3.34 3.77
C ALA A 88 8.20 4.20 4.32
N HIS A 89 8.91 4.94 3.46
CA HIS A 89 9.92 5.90 3.88
C HIS A 89 9.35 6.94 4.87
N ARG A 90 8.20 7.56 4.53
CA ARG A 90 7.57 8.57 5.39
C ARG A 90 7.14 8.01 6.74
N GLN A 91 6.55 6.81 6.76
CA GLN A 91 6.13 6.14 7.99
C GLN A 91 7.33 5.78 8.86
N ALA A 92 8.39 5.25 8.27
CA ALA A 92 9.63 4.93 8.97
C ALA A 92 10.29 6.20 9.56
N LYS A 93 10.31 7.30 8.80
CA LYS A 93 10.83 8.58 9.30
C LYS A 93 10.02 9.10 10.49
N SER A 94 8.69 9.05 10.40
CA SER A 94 7.81 9.44 11.50
C SER A 94 8.01 8.56 12.74
N ALA A 95 8.28 7.25 12.57
CA ALA A 95 8.62 6.37 13.69
C ALA A 95 9.94 6.77 14.36
N ILE A 96 10.98 7.11 13.59
CA ILE A 96 12.26 7.62 14.13
C ILE A 96 12.05 8.91 14.91
N GLU A 97 11.32 9.87 14.34
CA GLU A 97 11.01 11.15 15.00
C GLU A 97 10.25 10.93 16.31
N THR A 98 9.24 10.04 16.30
CA THR A 98 8.48 9.66 17.49
C THR A 98 9.36 9.05 18.57
N LEU A 99 10.22 8.09 18.21
CA LEU A 99 11.15 7.45 19.15
C LEU A 99 12.24 8.41 19.64
N GLY A 100 12.59 9.42 18.85
CA GLY A 100 13.49 10.51 19.22
C GLY A 100 12.92 11.44 20.29
N CYS A 101 11.59 11.47 20.49
CA CYS A 101 10.95 12.25 21.53
C CYS A 101 11.00 11.61 22.94
N VAL A 102 11.57 10.41 23.08
CA VAL A 102 11.72 9.75 24.39
C VAL A 102 12.73 10.52 25.26
N LYS A 103 12.23 11.20 26.29
CA LYS A 103 13.05 12.10 27.14
C LYS A 103 13.92 11.38 28.16
N ASN A 104 13.45 10.27 28.71
CA ASN A 104 14.09 9.55 29.83
C ASN A 104 14.34 8.08 29.50
N PHE A 105 15.09 7.81 28.43
CA PHE A 105 15.37 6.45 27.97
C PHE A 105 15.93 5.53 29.06
N GLU A 106 16.84 6.04 29.89
CA GLU A 106 17.47 5.27 30.97
C GLU A 106 16.49 4.76 32.04
N LYS A 107 15.36 5.46 32.21
CA LYS A 107 14.33 5.11 33.20
C LYS A 107 13.29 4.13 32.66
N LEU A 108 13.38 3.74 31.39
CA LEU A 108 12.49 2.75 30.79
C LEU A 108 12.80 1.35 31.33
N SER A 109 11.82 0.46 31.24
CA SER A 109 12.05 -0.96 31.47
C SER A 109 13.03 -1.51 30.43
N GLU A 110 13.77 -2.58 30.76
CA GLU A 110 14.68 -3.22 29.79
C GLU A 110 13.94 -3.71 28.54
N GLN A 111 12.69 -4.17 28.70
CA GLN A 111 11.83 -4.56 27.58
C GLN A 111 11.54 -3.37 26.65
N ASP A 112 11.20 -2.21 27.21
CA ASP A 112 10.89 -1.01 26.42
C ASP A 112 12.14 -0.43 25.75
N LYS A 113 13.31 -0.47 26.42
CA LYS A 113 14.60 -0.10 25.82
C LYS A 113 14.93 -0.97 24.62
N ASN A 114 14.76 -2.29 24.76
CA ASN A 114 14.98 -3.22 23.66
C ASN A 114 14.01 -2.99 22.50
N MET A 115 12.74 -2.75 22.80
CA MET A 115 11.72 -2.45 21.78
C MET A 115 12.03 -1.13 21.05
N HIS A 116 12.45 -0.08 21.77
CA HIS A 116 12.87 1.19 21.19
C HIS A 116 14.07 1.02 20.26
N ASN A 117 15.14 0.38 20.74
CA ASN A 117 16.36 0.13 19.96
C ASN A 117 16.10 -0.71 18.71
N ALA A 118 15.29 -1.78 18.83
CA ALA A 118 14.90 -2.60 17.69
C ALA A 118 14.08 -1.78 16.68
N SER A 119 13.07 -1.04 17.16
CA SER A 119 12.18 -0.25 16.30
C SER A 119 12.91 0.87 15.57
N ILE A 120 13.79 1.61 16.26
CA ILE A 120 14.56 2.69 15.62
C ILE A 120 15.55 2.14 14.60
N THR A 121 16.16 0.98 14.87
CA THR A 121 17.09 0.31 13.94
C THR A 121 16.35 -0.14 12.68
N LEU A 122 15.21 -0.81 12.83
CA LEU A 122 14.38 -1.23 11.70
C LEU A 122 13.87 -0.03 10.89
N ALA A 123 13.38 1.01 11.56
CA ALA A 123 12.91 2.22 10.89
C ALA A 123 14.03 2.92 10.12
N LYS A 124 15.24 3.03 10.68
CA LYS A 124 16.42 3.57 9.99
C LYS A 124 16.76 2.75 8.75
N ALA A 125 16.76 1.42 8.84
CA ALA A 125 16.98 0.56 7.68
C ALA A 125 15.91 0.80 6.60
N VAL A 126 14.63 0.83 6.95
CA VAL A 126 13.55 1.11 5.99
C VAL A 126 13.71 2.48 5.34
N CYS A 127 14.03 3.53 6.11
CA CYS A 127 14.33 4.85 5.56
C CYS A 127 15.46 4.78 4.55
N TYR A 128 16.55 4.09 4.88
CA TYR A 128 17.69 3.95 4.00
C TYR A 128 17.32 3.26 2.67
N PHE A 129 16.62 2.13 2.73
CA PHE A 129 16.23 1.36 1.54
C PHE A 129 15.13 2.03 0.70
N CYS A 130 14.30 2.85 1.33
CA CYS A 130 13.21 3.56 0.65
C CYS A 130 13.58 5.01 0.30
N ASP A 131 14.82 5.44 0.52
CA ASP A 131 15.30 6.77 0.15
C ASP A 131 15.27 6.92 -1.38
N PRO A 132 14.74 8.03 -1.93
CA PRO A 132 14.70 8.25 -3.37
C PRO A 132 16.05 8.07 -4.07
N LYS A 133 17.16 8.50 -3.45
CA LYS A 133 18.50 8.34 -4.03
C LYS A 133 18.93 6.87 -4.11
N CYS A 134 18.58 6.09 -3.10
CA CYS A 134 18.84 4.65 -3.08
C CYS A 134 18.03 3.95 -4.18
N LEU A 135 16.78 4.37 -4.40
CA LEU A 135 15.96 3.85 -5.49
C LEU A 135 16.52 4.21 -6.86
N ASP A 136 16.95 5.45 -7.06
CA ASP A 136 17.55 5.88 -8.33
C ASP A 136 18.83 5.07 -8.65
N MET A 137 19.68 4.85 -7.63
CA MET A 137 20.85 3.99 -7.75
C MET A 137 20.48 2.54 -8.10
N ILE A 138 19.45 1.97 -7.45
CA ILE A 138 18.97 0.61 -7.74
C ILE A 138 18.40 0.53 -9.15
N ASP A 139 17.62 1.53 -9.58
CA ASP A 139 17.06 1.60 -10.94
C ASP A 139 18.18 1.63 -11.99
N GLU A 140 19.24 2.40 -11.76
CA GLU A 140 20.42 2.43 -12.64
C GLU A 140 21.09 1.06 -12.70
N MET A 141 21.34 0.42 -11.56
CA MET A 141 21.95 -0.91 -11.50
C MET A 141 21.08 -1.99 -12.17
N VAL A 142 19.76 -1.95 -11.97
CA VAL A 142 18.79 -2.85 -12.64
C VAL A 142 18.79 -2.61 -14.14
N SER A 143 18.84 -1.35 -14.57
CA SER A 143 18.93 -0.97 -15.99
C SER A 143 20.19 -1.54 -16.65
N ILE A 144 21.34 -1.39 -15.99
CA ILE A 144 22.63 -1.93 -16.46
C ILE A 144 22.60 -3.45 -16.57
N LYS A 145 22.04 -4.15 -15.57
CA LYS A 145 22.03 -5.63 -15.56
C LYS A 145 20.88 -6.25 -16.36
N GLY A 146 19.84 -5.49 -16.69
CA GLY A 146 18.65 -5.99 -17.38
C GLY A 146 17.81 -6.99 -16.58
N ARG A 147 18.01 -7.09 -15.26
CA ARG A 147 17.27 -7.99 -14.37
C ARG A 147 17.17 -7.45 -12.95
N ALA A 148 16.25 -8.02 -12.18
CA ALA A 148 16.18 -7.77 -10.74
C ALA A 148 17.50 -8.17 -10.04
N LEU A 149 17.89 -7.37 -9.04
CA LEU A 149 19.07 -7.59 -8.21
C LEU A 149 18.74 -8.49 -7.02
N SER A 150 19.67 -9.35 -6.61
CA SER A 150 19.62 -9.96 -5.28
C SER A 150 20.12 -8.98 -4.22
N LEU A 151 19.73 -9.18 -2.95
CA LEU A 151 20.22 -8.34 -1.84
C LEU A 151 21.75 -8.32 -1.74
N SER A 152 22.42 -9.44 -2.03
CA SER A 152 23.88 -9.54 -2.05
C SER A 152 24.56 -8.71 -3.15
N GLU A 153 23.83 -8.36 -4.20
CA GLU A 153 24.33 -7.54 -5.31
C GLU A 153 24.19 -6.04 -5.04
N ILE A 154 23.33 -5.66 -4.09
CA ILE A 154 23.19 -4.27 -3.67
C ILE A 154 24.40 -3.96 -2.80
N LYS A 155 25.49 -3.50 -3.43
CA LYS A 155 26.64 -2.93 -2.72
C LYS A 155 26.24 -1.56 -2.19
N ILE A 156 25.63 -1.58 -1.03
CA ILE A 156 25.27 -0.40 -0.30
C ILE A 156 26.56 0.13 0.33
N ALA A 157 27.04 1.28 -0.16
CA ALA A 157 28.16 1.96 0.48
C ALA A 157 27.75 2.32 1.91
N SER A 158 28.37 1.64 2.88
CA SER A 158 28.36 1.97 4.29
C SER A 158 29.17 3.24 4.55
#